data_AF-F6ZR96-F1
#
_entry.id   AF-F6ZR96-F1
#
_cell.length_a   1.000
_cell.length_b   1.000
_cell.length_c   1.000
_cell.angle_alpha   90.00
_cell.angle_beta   90.00
_cell.angle_gamma   90.00
#
_symmetry.space_group_name_H-M   'P 1'
#
loop_
_entity.id
_entity.type
_entity.pdbx_description
1 polymer ?
#
loop_
_entity_poly.entity_id
_entity_poly.type
_entity_poly.pdbx_seq_one_letter_code
_entity_poly.pdbx_strand_id
1 'polypeptide(L)'
;MLQLMMQQKKNQRPELIDKTEKMKETRKEKTLSTIFTSMEKLSEGPFSVLHRITNDRARCKVFTRNFCGLRGVLCGYVVAYDRFMNMVMVDVDETFCKSPLGGVAQHQQRMSTFKLNSAVKDISLYGVKGSATSIGINEVPRHTVAQGGQPPLFHRHLTNLYVRGDSVILISI
;
A
#
# COMPACT_ATOMS: atom_id res chain seq x y z
N MET A 1 12.61 -22.07 75.30
CA MET A 1 11.45 -22.26 74.39
C MET A 1 11.42 -21.28 73.21
N LEU A 2 11.63 -19.98 73.42
CA LEU A 2 11.62 -18.97 72.33
C LEU A 2 12.70 -19.18 71.24
N GLN A 3 13.86 -19.73 71.59
CA GLN A 3 14.96 -19.96 70.66
C GLN A 3 14.68 -21.10 69.66
N LEU A 4 13.89 -22.11 70.08
CA LEU A 4 13.52 -23.25 69.24
C LEU A 4 12.41 -22.89 68.23
N MET A 5 11.54 -21.93 68.58
CA MET A 5 10.50 -21.40 67.68
C MET A 5 11.07 -20.47 66.59
N MET A 6 12.19 -19.79 66.85
CA MET A 6 12.86 -18.96 65.84
C MET A 6 13.68 -19.78 64.83
N GLN A 7 14.12 -20.99 65.20
CA GLN A 7 14.89 -21.86 64.30
C GLN A 7 14.01 -22.50 63.21
N GLN A 8 12.74 -22.76 63.49
CA GLN A 8 11.80 -23.37 62.53
C GLN A 8 11.32 -22.38 61.44
N LYS A 9 11.37 -21.07 61.70
CA LYS A 9 10.94 -20.03 60.74
C LYS A 9 11.96 -19.75 59.63
N LYS A 10 13.22 -20.18 59.79
CA LYS A 10 14.29 -19.98 58.78
C LYS A 10 14.32 -21.06 57.69
N ASN A 11 13.69 -22.23 57.90
CA ASN A 11 13.70 -23.34 56.94
C ASN A 11 12.49 -23.41 56.00
N GLN A 12 11.56 -22.44 56.02
CA GLN A 12 10.35 -22.45 55.19
C GLN A 12 10.32 -21.39 54.07
N ARG A 13 11.45 -20.79 53.70
CA ARG A 13 11.50 -19.77 52.61
C ARG A 13 12.45 -20.06 51.44
N PRO A 14 12.39 -21.22 50.77
CA PRO A 14 12.84 -21.31 49.38
C PRO A 14 11.70 -21.37 48.34
N GLU A 15 10.48 -21.79 48.69
CA GLU A 15 9.46 -22.13 47.68
C GLU A 15 8.68 -20.95 47.06
N LEU A 16 8.72 -19.77 47.68
CA LEU A 16 7.99 -18.58 47.20
C LEU A 16 8.76 -17.79 46.13
N ILE A 17 10.09 -17.92 46.12
CA ILE A 17 10.96 -17.20 45.16
C ILE A 17 10.94 -17.93 43.81
N ASP A 18 11.00 -19.27 43.85
CA ASP A 18 11.04 -20.14 42.66
C ASP A 18 9.74 -20.10 41.83
N LYS A 19 8.58 -19.88 42.48
CA LYS A 19 7.29 -19.67 41.79
C LYS A 19 7.20 -18.32 41.10
N THR A 20 7.89 -17.30 41.63
CA THR A 20 7.88 -15.94 41.07
C THR A 20 8.81 -15.85 39.85
N GLU A 21 9.89 -16.63 39.83
CA GLU A 21 10.78 -16.76 38.66
C GLU A 21 10.14 -17.60 37.53
N LYS A 22 9.50 -18.74 37.87
CA LYS A 22 8.73 -19.54 36.88
C LYS A 22 7.55 -18.80 36.24
N MET A 23 6.96 -17.83 36.93
CA MET A 23 5.89 -16.98 36.38
C MET A 23 6.39 -15.90 35.42
N LYS A 24 7.69 -15.56 35.46
CA LYS A 24 8.31 -14.60 34.52
C LYS A 24 8.80 -15.28 33.23
N GLU A 25 9.19 -16.55 33.27
CA GLU A 25 9.72 -17.27 32.11
C GLU A 25 8.66 -17.65 31.05
N THR A 26 7.37 -17.63 31.39
CA THR A 26 6.30 -17.98 30.43
C THR A 26 5.74 -16.81 29.64
N ARG A 27 6.21 -15.59 29.89
CA ARG A 27 5.87 -14.45 29.02
C ARG A 27 6.76 -14.50 27.79
N LYS A 28 6.42 -15.40 26.84
CA LYS A 28 7.01 -15.44 25.50
C LYS A 28 7.20 -14.00 25.03
N GLU A 29 8.46 -13.56 24.89
CA GLU A 29 8.77 -12.25 24.34
C GLU A 29 8.09 -12.19 22.97
N LYS A 30 7.03 -11.38 22.87
CA LYS A 30 6.37 -11.19 21.60
C LYS A 30 7.39 -10.51 20.70
N THR A 31 7.93 -11.27 19.75
CA THR A 31 8.78 -10.72 18.68
C THR A 31 8.10 -9.49 18.12
N LEU A 32 8.76 -8.34 18.15
CA LEU A 32 8.21 -7.08 17.67
C LEU A 32 7.84 -7.25 16.19
N SER A 33 6.53 -7.26 15.89
CA SER A 33 6.06 -7.43 14.52
C SER A 33 6.05 -6.08 13.81
N THR A 34 7.03 -5.85 12.94
CA THR A 34 7.05 -4.69 12.05
C THR A 34 6.37 -5.03 10.72
N ILE A 35 5.96 -4.02 9.95
CA ILE A 35 5.41 -4.19 8.60
C ILE A 35 6.35 -5.04 7.72
N PHE A 36 7.67 -4.79 7.76
CA PHE A 36 8.66 -5.57 7.00
C PHE A 36 8.65 -7.06 7.36
N THR A 37 8.64 -7.40 8.66
CA THR A 37 8.53 -8.78 9.13
C THR A 37 7.20 -9.42 8.73
N SER A 38 6.13 -8.63 8.61
CA SER A 38 4.84 -9.11 8.12
C SER A 38 4.84 -9.31 6.60
N MET A 39 5.54 -8.48 5.82
CA MET A 39 5.71 -8.65 4.38
C MET A 39 6.46 -9.94 4.04
N GLU A 40 7.52 -10.27 4.79
CA GLU A 40 8.26 -11.52 4.63
C GLU A 40 7.35 -12.75 4.81
N LYS A 41 6.41 -12.70 5.74
CA LYS A 41 5.40 -13.76 5.95
C LYS A 41 4.37 -13.83 4.81
N LEU A 42 4.21 -12.75 4.04
CA LEU A 42 3.33 -12.66 2.87
C LEU A 42 4.08 -12.94 1.56
N SER A 43 5.30 -13.48 1.62
CA SER A 43 6.11 -13.80 0.44
C SER A 43 5.52 -14.92 -0.41
N GLU A 44 4.62 -15.73 0.13
CA GLU A 44 3.98 -16.86 -0.53
C GLU A 44 2.53 -16.58 -0.94
N GLY A 45 2.01 -17.40 -1.86
CA GLY A 45 0.63 -17.32 -2.32
C GLY A 45 0.36 -16.09 -3.20
N PRO A 46 -0.85 -15.50 -3.15
CA PRO A 46 -1.23 -14.41 -4.04
C PRO A 46 -0.41 -13.12 -3.80
N PHE A 47 0.11 -12.93 -2.59
CA PHE A 47 0.98 -11.79 -2.26
C PHE A 47 2.43 -11.96 -2.75
N SER A 48 2.81 -13.15 -3.22
CA SER A 48 4.16 -13.39 -3.78
C SER A 48 4.51 -12.43 -4.92
N VAL A 49 3.54 -12.04 -5.73
CA VAL A 49 3.71 -11.07 -6.81
C VAL A 49 4.08 -9.69 -6.25
N LEU A 50 3.36 -9.23 -5.23
CA LEU A 50 3.63 -7.98 -4.52
C LEU A 50 5.00 -8.00 -3.83
N HIS A 51 5.35 -9.14 -3.22
CA HIS A 51 6.65 -9.36 -2.60
C HIS A 51 7.79 -9.23 -3.62
N ARG A 52 7.64 -9.86 -4.79
CA ARG A 52 8.61 -9.76 -5.90
C ARG A 52 8.72 -8.34 -6.44
N ILE A 53 7.60 -7.66 -6.69
CA ILE A 53 7.61 -6.24 -7.14
C ILE A 53 8.40 -5.36 -6.17
N THR A 54 8.16 -5.54 -4.87
CA THR A 54 8.79 -4.73 -3.81
C THR A 54 10.28 -5.03 -3.70
N ASN A 55 10.68 -6.31 -3.73
CA ASN A 55 12.08 -6.72 -3.63
C ASN A 55 12.90 -6.37 -4.87
N ASP A 56 12.34 -6.61 -6.07
CA ASP A 56 12.99 -6.33 -7.35
C ASP A 56 12.96 -4.82 -7.68
N ARG A 57 12.26 -4.01 -6.86
CA ARG A 57 11.95 -2.60 -7.13
C ARG A 57 11.44 -2.40 -8.55
N ALA A 58 10.50 -3.25 -8.96
CA ALA A 58 9.89 -3.18 -10.28
C ALA A 58 8.82 -2.07 -10.32
N ARG A 59 8.68 -1.36 -11.44
CA ARG A 59 7.50 -0.50 -11.66
C ARG A 59 6.29 -1.39 -11.83
N CYS A 60 5.18 -1.00 -11.20
CA CYS A 60 3.90 -1.66 -11.42
C CYS A 60 2.80 -0.63 -11.67
N LYS A 61 1.70 -1.12 -12.22
CA LYS A 61 0.44 -0.40 -12.41
C LYS A 61 -0.57 -0.86 -11.38
N VAL A 62 -1.04 0.06 -10.55
CA VAL A 62 -2.10 -0.18 -9.57
C VAL A 62 -3.36 0.53 -10.03
N PHE A 63 -4.39 -0.25 -10.37
CA PHE A 63 -5.69 0.28 -10.77
C PHE A 63 -6.53 0.54 -9.54
N THR A 64 -7.04 1.78 -9.43
CA THR A 64 -7.84 2.22 -8.29
C THR A 64 -9.30 2.44 -8.67
N ARG A 65 -10.22 2.21 -7.74
CA ARG A 65 -11.67 2.50 -7.86
C ARG A 65 -12.08 3.71 -7.03
N ASN A 66 -13.19 4.29 -7.46
CA ASN A 66 -14.08 5.14 -6.68
C ASN A 66 -15.42 4.42 -6.42
N PHE A 67 -16.34 5.10 -5.74
CA PHE A 67 -17.71 4.62 -5.51
C PHE A 67 -18.48 4.30 -6.80
N CYS A 68 -18.16 4.97 -7.92
CA CYS A 68 -18.78 4.75 -9.24
C CYS A 68 -18.06 3.72 -10.14
N GLY A 69 -16.93 3.13 -9.74
CA GLY A 69 -16.17 2.18 -10.57
C GLY A 69 -14.70 2.55 -10.70
N LEU A 70 -14.06 2.25 -11.84
CA LEU A 70 -12.64 2.53 -12.07
C LEU A 70 -12.37 4.05 -12.04
N ARG A 71 -11.43 4.44 -11.19
CA ARG A 71 -10.99 5.83 -11.02
C ARG A 71 -9.80 6.14 -11.92
N GLY A 72 -8.80 5.27 -11.92
CA GLY A 72 -7.53 5.56 -12.56
C GLY A 72 -6.49 4.49 -12.33
N VAL A 73 -5.26 4.78 -12.76
CA VAL A 73 -4.09 3.94 -12.59
C VAL A 73 -2.95 4.75 -11.98
N LEU A 74 -2.21 4.09 -11.11
CA LEU A 74 -0.98 4.57 -10.50
C LEU A 74 0.18 3.77 -11.07
N CYS A 75 1.12 4.43 -11.73
CA CYS A 75 2.33 3.81 -12.26
C CYS A 75 3.51 4.24 -11.39
N GLY A 76 4.14 3.33 -10.67
CA GLY A 76 5.27 3.68 -9.79
C GLY A 76 5.87 2.47 -9.09
N TYR A 77 6.65 2.71 -8.05
CA TYR A 77 7.30 1.65 -7.27
C TYR A 77 6.60 1.44 -5.94
N VAL A 78 6.43 0.18 -5.55
CA VAL A 78 5.90 -0.20 -4.22
C VAL A 78 7.07 -0.34 -3.26
N VAL A 79 6.99 0.36 -2.13
CA VAL A 79 8.01 0.30 -1.07
C VAL A 79 7.58 -0.61 0.07
N ALA A 80 6.30 -0.59 0.41
CA ALA A 80 5.73 -1.42 1.45
C ALA A 80 4.27 -1.76 1.14
N TYR A 81 3.83 -2.91 1.59
CA TYR A 81 2.44 -3.35 1.52
C TYR A 81 2.04 -4.13 2.77
N ASP A 82 0.74 -4.34 2.94
CA ASP A 82 0.17 -5.13 4.04
C ASP A 82 -0.90 -6.11 3.52
N ARG A 83 -1.38 -7.01 4.39
CA ARG A 83 -2.41 -8.03 4.12
C ARG A 83 -3.72 -7.46 3.59
N PHE A 84 -3.98 -6.18 3.84
CA PHE A 84 -5.18 -5.49 3.36
C PHE A 84 -4.96 -4.82 2.00
N MET A 85 -3.81 -5.02 1.35
CA MET A 85 -3.39 -4.30 0.14
C MET A 85 -3.27 -2.78 0.35
N ASN A 86 -3.09 -2.34 1.60
CA ASN A 86 -2.60 -0.98 1.86
C ASN A 86 -1.15 -0.91 1.41
N MET A 87 -0.80 0.11 0.64
CA MET A 87 0.50 0.19 -0.02
C MET A 87 1.09 1.59 0.09
N VAL A 88 2.40 1.65 0.25
CA VAL A 88 3.18 2.89 0.12
C VAL A 88 3.92 2.81 -1.20
N MET A 89 3.69 3.81 -2.05
CA MET A 89 4.33 3.92 -3.36
C MET A 89 5.17 5.19 -3.44
N VAL A 90 6.21 5.14 -4.27
CA VAL A 90 7.11 6.28 -4.57
C VAL A 90 7.28 6.45 -6.07
N ASP A 91 7.58 7.68 -6.48
CA ASP A 91 7.75 8.06 -7.90
C ASP A 91 6.52 7.64 -8.74
N VAL A 92 5.36 8.15 -8.35
CA VAL A 92 4.07 7.71 -8.89
C VAL A 92 3.54 8.70 -9.92
N ASP A 93 3.34 8.21 -11.14
CA ASP A 93 2.55 8.88 -12.16
C ASP A 93 1.11 8.40 -12.07
N GLU A 94 0.22 9.30 -11.66
CA GLU A 94 -1.19 9.02 -11.50
C GLU A 94 -1.98 9.57 -12.69
N THR A 95 -2.77 8.68 -13.30
CA THR A 95 -3.77 9.03 -14.31
C THR A 95 -5.15 8.70 -13.78
N PHE A 96 -5.99 9.72 -13.61
CA PHE A 96 -7.30 9.54 -12.98
C PHE A 96 -8.41 10.34 -13.65
N CYS A 97 -9.62 9.84 -13.49
CA CYS A 97 -10.86 10.54 -13.80
C CYS A 97 -11.42 11.14 -12.51
N LYS A 98 -11.88 12.40 -12.58
CA LYS A 98 -12.69 12.96 -11.49
C LYS A 98 -14.05 12.26 -11.46
N SER A 99 -14.55 11.97 -10.26
CA SER A 99 -15.91 11.43 -10.13
C SER A 99 -16.89 12.43 -10.73
N PRO A 100 -17.79 11.99 -11.63
CA PRO A 100 -18.81 12.88 -12.15
C PRO A 100 -19.72 13.32 -11.00
N LEU A 101 -20.01 14.62 -10.94
CA LEU A 101 -20.90 15.22 -9.95
C LEU A 101 -22.24 15.54 -10.63
N GLY A 102 -23.34 15.39 -9.89
CA GLY A 102 -24.69 15.73 -10.38
C GLY A 102 -25.16 14.89 -11.57
N GLY A 103 -25.97 15.48 -12.45
CA GLY A 103 -26.58 14.80 -13.61
C GLY A 103 -25.59 14.31 -14.69
N VAL A 104 -24.33 14.74 -14.60
CA VAL A 104 -23.24 14.29 -15.49
C VAL A 104 -22.89 12.81 -15.22
N ALA A 105 -23.13 12.31 -14.00
CA ALA A 105 -22.85 10.93 -13.63
C ALA A 105 -23.68 9.90 -14.40
N GLN A 106 -24.87 10.28 -14.87
CA GLN A 106 -25.76 9.38 -15.61
C GLN A 106 -25.37 9.22 -17.08
N HIS A 107 -24.75 10.24 -17.67
CA HIS A 107 -24.43 10.27 -19.11
C HIS A 107 -22.97 9.88 -19.41
N GLN A 108 -22.09 9.96 -18.42
CA GLN A 108 -20.69 9.65 -18.61
C GLN A 108 -20.49 8.13 -18.71
N GLN A 109 -19.81 7.68 -19.75
CA GLN A 109 -19.45 6.27 -19.88
C GLN A 109 -18.53 5.84 -18.73
N ARG A 110 -18.81 4.67 -18.14
CA ARG A 110 -17.93 4.10 -17.11
C ARG A 110 -16.55 3.80 -17.71
N MET A 111 -15.52 4.14 -16.96
CA MET A 111 -14.14 3.83 -17.35
C MET A 111 -13.88 2.33 -17.20
N SER A 112 -13.30 1.74 -18.25
CA SER A 112 -12.81 0.36 -18.24
C SER A 112 -11.29 0.34 -18.23
N THR A 113 -10.73 -0.77 -17.78
CA THR A 113 -9.28 -0.99 -17.79
C THR A 113 -8.70 -0.87 -19.20
N PHE A 114 -9.41 -1.37 -20.21
CA PHE A 114 -9.01 -1.27 -21.62
C PHE A 114 -8.94 0.18 -22.12
N LYS A 115 -9.96 0.99 -21.82
CA LYS A 115 -9.98 2.41 -22.20
C LYS A 115 -8.88 3.19 -21.49
N LEU A 116 -8.69 2.93 -20.20
CA LEU A 116 -7.63 3.54 -19.42
C LEU A 116 -6.25 3.14 -19.95
N ASN A 117 -6.02 1.85 -20.22
CA ASN A 117 -4.76 1.36 -20.79
C ASN A 117 -4.48 1.97 -22.15
N SER A 118 -5.49 2.14 -23.00
CA SER A 118 -5.34 2.79 -24.30
C SER A 118 -4.94 4.26 -24.16
N ALA A 119 -5.54 4.99 -23.21
CA ALA A 119 -5.19 6.38 -22.92
C ALA A 119 -3.85 6.55 -22.19
N VAL A 120 -3.40 5.52 -21.47
CA VAL A 120 -2.13 5.52 -20.72
C VAL A 120 -0.94 5.09 -21.59
N LYS A 121 -1.16 4.63 -22.83
CA LYS A 121 -0.08 4.35 -23.79
C LYS A 121 0.82 5.56 -24.04
N ASP A 122 0.26 6.76 -23.95
CA ASP A 122 0.98 8.02 -24.20
C ASP A 122 1.70 8.57 -22.95
N ILE A 123 1.43 7.98 -21.78
CA ILE A 123 1.93 8.41 -20.47
C ILE A 123 3.00 7.41 -20.09
N SER A 124 4.12 7.57 -20.77
CA SER A 124 5.37 6.83 -20.68
C SER A 124 5.56 6.01 -19.41
N LEU A 125 5.76 4.71 -19.61
CA LEU A 125 6.13 3.69 -18.63
C LEU A 125 7.62 3.85 -18.27
N TYR A 126 8.03 5.01 -17.76
CA TYR A 126 9.35 5.65 -17.88
C TYR A 126 9.50 6.38 -19.22
N GLY A 127 9.91 7.65 -19.17
CA GLY A 127 10.10 8.49 -20.36
C GLY A 127 10.94 7.84 -21.46
N VAL A 128 10.93 8.46 -22.66
CA VAL A 128 11.71 8.20 -23.90
C VAL A 128 10.82 7.52 -24.99
N LYS A 129 10.63 7.97 -26.25
CA LYS A 129 11.36 8.80 -27.23
C LYS A 129 10.38 9.62 -28.08
N GLY A 130 10.36 10.94 -27.94
CA GLY A 130 9.64 11.83 -28.85
C GLY A 130 9.96 13.26 -28.45
N SER A 131 10.78 13.93 -29.25
CA SER A 131 11.10 15.36 -29.25
C SER A 131 10.93 16.12 -27.92
N ALA A 132 12.06 16.54 -27.37
CA ALA A 132 12.13 17.57 -26.35
C ALA A 132 11.15 18.72 -26.63
N THR A 133 10.18 18.87 -25.73
CA THR A 133 9.78 20.20 -25.31
C THR A 133 10.03 20.22 -23.82
N SER A 134 11.04 20.96 -23.41
CA SER A 134 11.23 21.37 -22.02
C SER A 134 9.95 22.06 -21.57
N ILE A 135 9.12 21.40 -20.76
CA ILE A 135 7.96 22.06 -20.18
C ILE A 135 8.13 22.07 -18.67
N GLY A 136 8.24 23.30 -18.17
CA GLY A 136 8.74 23.63 -16.87
C GLY A 136 7.87 23.15 -15.73
N ILE A 137 8.51 23.18 -14.57
CA ILE A 137 7.99 23.02 -13.23
C ILE A 137 6.92 24.10 -13.00
N ASN A 138 5.68 23.92 -13.50
CA ASN A 138 4.46 24.68 -13.17
C ASN A 138 3.29 24.25 -14.09
N GLU A 139 3.02 22.96 -14.23
CA GLU A 139 1.90 22.52 -15.06
C GLU A 139 0.65 22.20 -14.25
N VAL A 140 -0.36 23.05 -14.44
CA VAL A 140 -1.78 22.76 -14.25
C VAL A 140 -2.09 21.35 -14.80
N PRO A 141 -2.96 20.53 -14.15
CA PRO A 141 -3.25 19.18 -14.63
C PRO A 141 -3.54 19.19 -16.14
N ARG A 142 -2.72 18.51 -16.95
CA ARG A 142 -2.96 18.41 -18.39
C ARG A 142 -4.34 17.78 -18.60
N HIS A 143 -5.28 18.60 -19.06
CA HIS A 143 -6.63 18.16 -19.39
C HIS A 143 -6.60 17.59 -20.80
N THR A 144 -6.75 16.27 -20.94
CA THR A 144 -7.12 15.71 -22.24
C THR A 144 -8.61 15.99 -22.42
N VAL A 145 -8.95 16.98 -23.24
CA VAL A 145 -10.34 17.30 -23.59
C VAL A 145 -10.95 16.07 -24.24
N ALA A 146 -12.03 15.55 -23.65
CA ALA A 146 -12.66 14.34 -24.11
C ALA A 146 -13.23 14.50 -25.53
N GLN A 147 -12.75 13.68 -26.47
CA GLN A 147 -13.48 13.42 -27.71
C GLN A 147 -14.53 12.33 -27.43
N GLY A 148 -15.80 12.60 -27.75
CA GLY A 148 -16.86 11.57 -27.78
C GLY A 148 -17.45 11.12 -26.43
N GLY A 149 -17.59 12.02 -25.44
CA GLY A 149 -18.31 11.72 -24.19
C GLY A 149 -17.58 10.81 -23.19
N GLN A 150 -16.28 10.55 -23.40
CA GLN A 150 -15.44 9.95 -22.36
C GLN A 150 -15.22 10.96 -21.22
N PRO A 151 -14.93 10.49 -19.99
CA PRO A 151 -14.46 11.41 -18.97
C PRO A 151 -13.14 12.07 -19.34
N PRO A 152 -12.92 13.34 -18.94
CA PRO A 152 -11.60 13.93 -18.98
C PRO A 152 -10.65 13.18 -18.04
N LEU A 153 -9.47 12.84 -18.56
CA LEU A 153 -8.37 12.28 -17.79
C LEU A 153 -7.44 13.39 -17.30
N PHE A 154 -6.98 13.20 -16.07
CA PHE A 154 -6.07 14.08 -15.36
C PHE A 154 -4.80 13.33 -15.03
N HIS A 155 -3.67 14.02 -15.14
CA HIS A 155 -2.35 13.48 -14.85
C HIS A 155 -1.68 14.29 -13.76
N ARG A 156 -1.02 13.61 -12.84
CA ARG A 156 -0.13 14.23 -11.84
C ARG A 156 0.99 13.29 -11.46
N HIS A 157 2.13 13.88 -11.12
CA HIS A 157 3.26 13.17 -10.55
C HIS A 157 3.28 13.35 -9.03
N LEU A 158 3.51 12.28 -8.28
CA LEU A 158 3.54 12.26 -6.83
C LEU A 158 4.81 11.57 -6.34
N THR A 159 5.60 12.27 -5.52
CA THR A 159 6.84 11.72 -4.98
C THR A 159 6.58 10.52 -4.06
N ASN A 160 5.58 10.65 -3.18
CA ASN A 160 5.17 9.63 -2.22
C ASN A 160 3.64 9.55 -2.19
N LEU A 161 3.09 8.33 -2.18
CA LEU A 161 1.66 8.10 -2.15
C LEU A 161 1.32 6.91 -1.24
N TYR A 162 0.39 7.13 -0.31
CA TYR A 162 -0.27 6.05 0.41
C TYR A 162 -1.57 5.66 -0.32
N VAL A 163 -1.71 4.37 -0.62
CA VAL A 163 -2.89 3.79 -1.28
C VAL A 163 -3.59 2.88 -0.29
N ARG A 164 -4.88 3.13 -0.06
CA ARG A 164 -5.74 2.26 0.75
C ARG A 164 -6.20 1.05 -0.08
N GLY A 165 -6.07 -0.15 0.49
CA GLY A 165 -6.34 -1.39 -0.22
C GLY A 165 -7.79 -1.62 -0.64
N ASP A 166 -8.77 -1.07 0.08
CA ASP A 166 -10.19 -1.11 -0.33
C ASP A 166 -10.44 -0.47 -1.71
N SER A 167 -9.55 0.45 -2.12
CA SER A 167 -9.63 1.13 -3.40
C SER A 167 -8.83 0.44 -4.51
N VAL A 168 -8.06 -0.61 -4.20
CA VAL A 168 -7.27 -1.35 -5.19
C VAL A 168 -8.17 -2.37 -5.89
N ILE A 169 -8.10 -2.43 -7.21
CA ILE A 169 -8.86 -3.39 -8.04
C ILE A 169 -7.93 -4.45 -8.62
N LEU A 170 -6.84 -3.99 -9.23
CA LEU A 170 -5.94 -4.83 -10.02
C LEU A 170 -4.53 -4.26 -9.89
N ILE A 171 -3.56 -5.15 -9.83
CA ILE A 171 -2.13 -4.83 -9.92
C ILE A 171 -1.60 -5.54 -11.16
N SER A 172 -0.99 -4.79 -12.06
CA SER A 172 -0.29 -5.32 -13.24
C SER A 172 1.17 -4.93 -13.15
N ILE A 173 2.04 -5.88 -13.44
CA ILE A 173 3.46 -5.63 -13.72
C ILE A 173 3.61 -5.33 -15.20
#